data_AF-A0A084SJ59-F1
#
_entry.id   AF-A0A084SJ59-F1
#
_cell.length_a   1.000
_cell.length_b   1.000
_cell.length_c   1.000
_cell.angle_alpha   90.00
_cell.angle_beta   90.00
_cell.angle_gamma   90.00
#
_symmetry.space_group_name_H-M   'P 1'
#
loop_
_entity.id
_entity.type
_entity.pdbx_description
1 polymer ?
#
loop_
_entity_poly.entity_id
_entity_poly.type
_entity_poly.pdbx_seq_one_letter_code
_entity_poly.pdbx_strand_id
1 'polypeptide(L)'
;MVRWFRYPAALMSVAAVVFFASACTADDQAGSAQFVATISQELSAADITSMRVTVTGTGMDPMVVGLSYARGQWQALMGGIPAGANRTFLAEAFDGGGVLRYRGQAASISVATGETAAVYVLLQQVDAPVPFSNTAPVIDWLTASRNEVEPGASVALAAAAHDANPGNSLTYSWW
;
A
#
# COMPACT_ATOMS: atom_id res chain seq x y z
N MET A 1 77.88 46.95 46.47
CA MET A 1 76.50 47.42 46.17
C MET A 1 75.69 46.22 45.68
N VAL A 2 74.62 45.89 46.41
CA VAL A 2 73.38 45.20 45.99
C VAL A 2 73.46 43.93 45.09
N ARG A 3 73.15 42.81 45.76
CA ARG A 3 72.25 41.68 45.44
C ARG A 3 72.34 40.84 44.14
N TRP A 4 72.40 39.54 44.41
CA TRP A 4 71.95 38.37 43.65
C TRP A 4 70.44 38.41 43.30
N PHE A 5 70.01 37.91 42.12
CA PHE A 5 68.99 36.84 41.95
C PHE A 5 68.67 36.52 40.46
N ARG A 6 67.93 35.40 40.29
CA ARG A 6 67.61 34.54 39.14
C ARG A 6 66.65 35.12 38.06
N TYR A 7 66.72 34.52 36.85
CA TYR A 7 65.79 34.41 35.68
C TYR A 7 64.51 35.28 35.53
N PRO A 8 64.10 35.55 34.27
CA PRO A 8 62.70 35.40 33.83
C PRO A 8 62.61 34.46 32.60
N ALA A 9 61.66 33.53 32.38
CA ALA A 9 60.20 33.43 32.60
C ALA A 9 59.32 34.16 31.55
N ALA A 10 58.81 33.36 30.60
CA ALA A 10 57.48 33.33 29.98
C ALA A 10 56.98 34.43 29.00
N LEU A 11 56.49 33.99 27.83
CA LEU A 11 55.33 34.53 27.09
C LEU A 11 54.87 33.49 26.04
N MET A 12 53.76 32.78 26.31
CA MET A 12 52.41 32.88 25.69
C MET A 12 52.25 32.12 24.33
N SER A 13 51.52 30.98 24.28
CA SER A 13 50.06 30.86 24.00
C SER A 13 49.81 30.75 22.47
N VAL A 14 48.93 29.93 21.86
CA VAL A 14 47.67 29.26 22.22
C VAL A 14 47.53 28.02 21.31
N ALA A 15 47.11 26.87 21.85
CA ALA A 15 46.64 25.74 21.06
C ALA A 15 45.15 25.94 20.72
N ALA A 16 44.81 26.10 19.44
CA ALA A 16 43.43 26.17 18.98
C ALA A 16 42.85 24.74 18.88
N VAL A 17 42.09 24.34 19.89
CA VAL A 17 41.26 23.12 19.83
C VAL A 17 39.98 23.48 19.08
N VAL A 18 39.86 23.00 17.84
CA VAL A 18 38.63 23.10 17.05
C VAL A 18 37.68 22.00 17.53
N PHE A 19 36.70 22.37 18.35
CA PHE A 19 35.56 21.52 18.68
C PHE A 19 34.59 21.50 17.49
N PHE A 20 34.60 20.42 16.71
CA PHE A 20 33.48 20.08 15.82
C PHE A 20 32.36 19.50 16.68
N ALA A 21 31.46 20.37 17.16
CA ALA A 21 30.18 19.93 17.67
C ALA A 21 29.29 19.58 16.48
N SER A 22 29.21 18.29 16.14
CA SER A 22 28.17 17.76 15.26
C SER A 22 26.83 17.96 15.97
N ALA A 23 26.13 19.05 15.64
CA ALA A 23 24.75 19.24 16.05
C ALA A 23 23.86 18.24 15.29
N CYS A 24 23.75 17.03 15.81
CA CYS A 24 22.54 16.24 15.63
C CYS A 24 21.44 16.97 16.42
N THR A 25 20.82 17.99 15.81
CA THR A 25 19.50 18.42 16.24
C THR A 25 18.57 17.26 15.92
N ALA A 26 18.32 16.39 16.90
CA ALA A 26 17.09 15.64 16.92
C ALA A 26 15.97 16.67 16.79
N ASP A 27 15.11 16.51 15.79
CA ASP A 27 13.94 17.37 15.62
C ASP A 27 13.06 17.16 16.85
N ASP A 28 13.18 18.06 17.84
CA ASP A 28 12.53 17.98 19.16
C ASP A 28 11.00 17.98 19.07
N GLN A 29 10.44 18.12 17.86
CA GLN A 29 9.03 18.02 17.56
C GLN A 29 8.69 16.85 16.63
N ALA A 30 9.53 15.84 16.49
CA ALA A 30 9.21 14.66 15.69
C ALA A 30 8.50 13.55 16.49
N GLY A 31 7.58 12.88 15.82
CA GLY A 31 7.02 11.59 16.24
C GLY A 31 7.42 10.47 15.30
N SER A 32 6.79 9.32 15.48
CA SER A 32 6.97 8.12 14.67
C SER A 32 5.63 7.55 14.20
N ALA A 33 5.67 6.65 13.21
CA ALA A 33 4.53 5.87 12.78
C ALA A 33 4.94 4.40 12.55
N GLN A 34 4.20 3.48 13.16
CA GLN A 34 4.22 2.08 12.79
C GLN A 34 3.16 1.88 11.70
N PHE A 35 3.61 1.51 10.50
CA PHE A 35 2.77 1.42 9.32
C PHE A 35 2.65 -0.03 8.85
N VAL A 36 1.43 -0.44 8.54
CA VAL A 36 1.10 -1.75 7.96
C VAL A 36 0.20 -1.54 6.74
N ALA A 37 0.60 -2.16 5.63
CA ALA A 37 -0.18 -2.23 4.40
C ALA A 37 -0.66 -3.66 4.15
N THR A 38 -1.94 -3.77 3.80
CA THR A 38 -2.59 -5.02 3.43
C THR A 38 -3.15 -4.91 2.03
N ILE A 39 -3.04 -5.97 1.23
CA ILE A 39 -3.65 -6.08 -0.08
C ILE A 39 -4.83 -7.05 0.04
N SER A 40 -5.95 -6.72 -0.60
CA SER A 40 -7.22 -7.45 -0.45
C SER A 40 -7.31 -8.79 -1.20
N GLN A 41 -6.33 -9.13 -2.06
CA GLN A 41 -6.34 -10.37 -2.86
C GLN A 41 -4.98 -11.09 -2.77
N GLU A 42 -4.97 -12.32 -2.26
CA GLU A 42 -3.73 -13.07 -1.96
C GLU A 42 -2.93 -13.48 -3.19
N LEU A 43 -3.59 -13.96 -4.26
CA LEU A 43 -2.89 -14.37 -5.50
C LEU A 43 -2.20 -13.19 -6.19
N SER A 44 -2.82 -12.01 -6.17
CA SER A 44 -2.26 -10.81 -6.79
C SER A 44 -1.29 -10.03 -5.89
N ALA A 45 -1.26 -10.34 -4.59
CA ALA A 45 -0.23 -9.87 -3.68
C ALA A 45 1.13 -10.57 -3.92
N ALA A 46 1.11 -11.80 -4.46
CA ALA A 46 2.33 -12.55 -4.79
C ALA A 46 3.15 -11.91 -5.92
N ASP A 47 2.51 -11.12 -6.78
CA ASP A 47 3.17 -10.44 -7.90
C ASP A 47 3.85 -9.12 -7.48
N ILE A 48 3.65 -8.67 -6.24
CA ILE A 48 4.22 -7.43 -5.71
C ILE A 48 5.64 -7.65 -5.24
N THR A 49 6.57 -6.87 -5.78
CA THR A 49 7.99 -6.96 -5.46
C THR A 49 8.48 -5.81 -4.59
N SER A 50 7.79 -4.67 -4.63
CA SER A 50 8.13 -3.52 -3.79
C SER A 50 6.89 -2.72 -3.41
N MET A 51 6.94 -2.09 -2.24
CA MET A 51 5.90 -1.19 -1.78
C MET A 51 6.55 0.01 -1.08
N ARG A 52 5.95 1.18 -1.24
CA ARG A 52 6.40 2.40 -0.56
C ARG A 52 5.23 3.14 0.03
N VAL A 53 5.52 3.92 1.06
CA VAL A 53 4.60 4.89 1.65
C VAL A 53 5.17 6.29 1.49
N THR A 54 4.34 7.23 1.09
CA THR A 54 4.65 8.67 1.06
C THR A 54 3.83 9.36 2.13
N VAL A 55 4.51 10.05 3.04
CA VAL A 55 3.89 10.82 4.12
C VAL A 55 3.93 12.30 3.75
N THR A 56 2.78 12.97 3.80
CA THR A 56 2.64 14.40 3.52
C THR A 56 1.81 15.10 4.59
N GLY A 57 2.03 16.39 4.78
CA GLY A 57 1.24 17.24 5.64
C GLY A 57 1.79 18.66 5.66
N THR A 58 1.15 19.57 6.39
CA THR A 58 1.63 20.94 6.54
C THR A 58 2.92 20.99 7.39
N GLY A 59 3.84 21.87 7.03
CA GLY A 59 5.10 22.05 7.79
C GLY A 59 6.07 20.85 7.72
N MET A 60 5.97 20.01 6.69
CA MET A 60 6.94 18.95 6.42
C MET A 60 7.22 18.84 4.93
N ASP A 61 8.43 18.42 4.58
CA ASP A 61 8.71 17.91 3.23
C ASP A 61 8.13 16.49 3.09
N PRO A 62 7.69 16.08 1.88
CA PRO A 62 7.22 14.72 1.65
C PRO A 62 8.29 13.68 2.02
N MET A 63 7.93 12.75 2.88
CA MET A 63 8.81 11.66 3.32
C MET A 63 8.42 10.37 2.59
N VAL A 64 9.36 9.72 1.91
CA VAL A 64 9.12 8.46 1.18
C VAL A 64 9.91 7.33 1.84
N VAL A 65 9.22 6.24 2.17
CA VAL A 65 9.81 5.09 2.84
C VAL A 65 9.41 3.79 2.14
N GLY A 66 10.40 2.93 1.88
CA GLY A 66 10.16 1.57 1.40
C GLY A 66 9.64 0.66 2.51
N LEU A 67 8.69 -0.19 2.18
CA LEU A 67 8.13 -1.16 3.13
C LEU A 67 8.89 -2.49 3.04
N SER A 68 9.01 -3.16 4.17
CA SER A 68 9.59 -4.49 4.30
C SER A 68 8.48 -5.54 4.42
N TYR A 69 8.63 -6.68 3.74
CA TYR A 69 7.67 -7.77 3.88
C TYR A 69 8.09 -8.71 5.03
N ALA A 70 7.24 -8.85 6.04
CA ALA A 70 7.47 -9.75 7.17
C ALA A 70 6.14 -10.27 7.72
N ARG A 71 6.12 -11.55 8.14
CA ARG A 71 4.93 -12.19 8.75
C ARG A 71 3.64 -12.06 7.91
N GLY A 72 3.75 -12.06 6.58
CA GLY A 72 2.61 -11.95 5.68
C GLY A 72 2.11 -10.52 5.43
N GLN A 73 2.83 -9.50 5.90
CA GLN A 73 2.42 -8.10 5.78
C GLN A 73 3.56 -7.19 5.32
N TRP A 74 3.21 -6.13 4.59
CA TRP A 74 4.14 -5.06 4.24
C TRP A 74 4.13 -4.02 5.36
N GLN A 75 5.30 -3.72 5.92
CA GLN A 75 5.41 -2.91 7.13
C GLN A 75 6.66 -2.02 7.16
N ALA A 76 6.55 -0.91 7.88
CA ALA A 76 7.68 -0.03 8.22
C ALA A 76 7.46 0.62 9.59
N LEU A 77 8.57 0.91 10.27
CA LEU A 77 8.61 1.86 11.37
C LEU A 77 9.29 3.13 10.86
N MET A 78 8.56 4.24 10.83
CA MET A 78 9.03 5.53 10.34
C MET A 78 9.22 6.47 11.53
N GLY A 79 10.45 6.92 11.78
CA GLY A 79 10.73 7.98 12.76
C GLY A 79 10.97 9.33 12.07
N GLY A 80 11.03 10.40 12.86
CA GLY A 80 11.36 11.73 12.33
C GLY A 80 10.21 12.40 11.58
N ILE A 81 8.97 11.97 11.79
CA ILE A 81 7.80 12.61 11.17
C ILE A 81 7.48 13.85 12.00
N PRO A 82 7.50 15.07 11.43
CA PRO A 82 7.15 16.27 12.19
C PRO A 82 5.77 16.13 12.84
N ALA A 83 5.67 16.44 14.12
CA ALA A 83 4.42 16.34 14.87
C ALA A 83 3.37 17.26 14.26
N GLY A 84 2.11 16.83 14.30
CA GLY A 84 1.00 17.57 13.75
C GLY A 84 -0.19 16.70 13.45
N ALA A 85 -1.34 17.36 13.29
CA ALA A 85 -2.54 16.75 12.76
C ALA A 85 -2.49 16.70 11.23
N ASN A 86 -3.39 15.92 10.63
CA ASN A 86 -3.60 15.87 9.19
C ASN A 86 -2.41 15.34 8.38
N ARG A 87 -1.63 14.43 8.96
CA ARG A 87 -0.68 13.62 8.20
C ARG A 87 -1.44 12.66 7.30
N THR A 88 -0.96 12.54 6.08
CA THR A 88 -1.53 11.66 5.06
C THR A 88 -0.48 10.67 4.62
N PHE A 89 -0.82 9.38 4.69
CA PHE A 89 0.02 8.26 4.32
C PHE A 89 -0.55 7.63 3.06
N LEU A 90 0.17 7.78 1.95
CA LEU A 90 -0.18 7.20 0.65
C LEU A 90 0.70 5.98 0.40
N ALA A 91 0.10 4.80 0.34
CA ALA A 91 0.79 3.55 0.05
C ALA A 91 0.62 3.16 -1.42
N GLU A 92 1.72 2.71 -2.03
CA GLU A 92 1.80 2.31 -3.43
C GLU A 92 2.57 1.00 -3.54
N ALA A 93 2.00 0.01 -4.23
CA ALA A 93 2.59 -1.30 -4.44
C ALA A 93 2.87 -1.55 -5.92
N PHE A 94 4.06 -2.07 -6.21
CA PHE A 94 4.57 -2.25 -7.57
C PHE A 94 4.91 -3.72 -7.84
N ASP A 95 4.66 -4.17 -9.07
CA ASP A 95 5.09 -5.48 -9.52
C ASP A 95 6.59 -5.52 -9.87
N GLY A 96 7.10 -6.68 -10.30
CA GLY A 96 8.50 -6.85 -10.70
C GLY A 96 8.96 -6.00 -11.88
N GLY A 97 8.02 -5.46 -12.67
CA GLY A 97 8.30 -4.50 -13.74
C GLY A 97 8.32 -3.04 -13.28
N GLY A 98 8.04 -2.77 -12.00
CA GLY A 98 7.90 -1.42 -11.47
C GLY A 98 6.57 -0.75 -11.81
N VAL A 99 5.57 -1.51 -12.26
CA VAL A 99 4.24 -0.97 -12.59
C VAL A 99 3.42 -0.84 -11.31
N LEU A 100 2.75 0.30 -11.12
CA LEU A 100 1.84 0.51 -10.00
C LEU A 100 0.61 -0.41 -10.15
N ARG A 101 0.42 -1.32 -9.19
CA ARG A 101 -0.69 -2.28 -9.21
C ARG A 101 -1.74 -1.95 -8.17
N TYR A 102 -1.31 -1.53 -6.98
CA TYR A 102 -2.20 -1.23 -5.87
C TYR A 102 -1.89 0.10 -5.22
N ARG A 103 -2.92 0.76 -4.72
CA ARG A 103 -2.82 2.03 -3.99
C ARG A 103 -3.81 2.07 -2.84
N GLY A 104 -3.45 2.74 -1.77
CA GLY A 104 -4.32 2.98 -0.62
C GLY A 104 -3.86 4.22 0.14
N GLN A 105 -4.74 4.80 0.96
CA GLN A 105 -4.42 6.01 1.71
C GLN A 105 -5.08 6.01 3.08
N ALA A 106 -4.36 6.54 4.08
CA ALA A 106 -4.91 7.01 5.34
C ALA A 106 -4.63 8.50 5.49
N ALA A 107 -5.67 9.31 5.68
CA ALA A 107 -5.56 10.75 5.86
C ALA A 107 -6.00 11.16 7.27
N SER A 108 -5.80 12.44 7.61
CA SER A 108 -6.22 12.99 8.91
C SER A 108 -5.57 12.32 10.13
N ILE A 109 -4.35 11.79 9.97
CA ILE A 109 -3.62 11.11 11.03
C ILE A 109 -2.88 12.13 11.90
N SER A 110 -3.02 12.02 13.21
CA SER A 110 -2.24 12.81 14.17
C SER A 110 -0.99 12.05 14.56
N VAL A 111 0.16 12.73 14.46
CA VAL A 111 1.45 12.24 14.96
C VAL A 111 1.90 13.20 16.04
N ALA A 112 2.02 12.73 17.28
CA ALA A 112 2.48 13.54 18.41
C ALA A 112 3.99 13.37 18.65
N THR A 113 4.62 14.39 19.23
CA THR A 113 6.05 14.38 19.56
C THR A 113 6.39 13.21 20.49
N GLY A 114 7.41 12.43 20.12
CA GLY A 114 7.86 11.28 20.91
C GLY A 114 6.91 10.07 20.93
N GLU A 115 5.73 10.16 20.29
CA GLU A 115 4.78 9.06 20.20
C GLU A 115 4.91 8.29 18.88
N THR A 116 4.37 7.07 18.86
CA THR A 116 4.27 6.24 17.65
C THR A 116 2.81 6.05 17.26
N ALA A 117 2.39 6.65 16.15
CA ALA A 117 1.06 6.43 15.59
C ALA A 117 0.98 5.06 14.90
N ALA A 118 -0.10 4.31 15.12
CA ALA A 118 -0.38 3.08 14.39
C ALA A 118 -1.22 3.39 13.15
N VAL A 119 -0.73 3.04 11.96
CA VAL A 119 -1.38 3.33 10.67
C VAL A 119 -1.55 2.04 9.89
N TYR A 120 -2.81 1.68 9.62
CA TYR A 120 -3.17 0.53 8.83
C TYR A 120 -3.84 0.99 7.53
N VAL A 121 -3.33 0.55 6.38
CA VAL A 121 -3.88 0.91 5.07
C VAL A 121 -4.22 -0.35 4.30
N LEU A 122 -5.46 -0.41 3.82
CA LEU A 122 -5.89 -1.40 2.84
C LEU A 122 -5.64 -0.83 1.44
N LEU A 123 -4.88 -1.55 0.63
CA LEU A 123 -4.61 -1.18 -0.75
C LEU A 123 -5.62 -1.87 -1.68
N GLN A 124 -6.05 -1.13 -2.69
CA GLN A 124 -6.98 -1.56 -3.74
C GLN A 124 -6.27 -1.54 -5.09
N GLN A 125 -6.69 -2.41 -6.00
CA GLN A 125 -6.11 -2.47 -7.33
C GLN A 125 -6.40 -1.17 -8.10
N VAL A 126 -5.39 -0.60 -8.73
CA VAL A 126 -5.54 0.65 -9.50
C VAL A 126 -6.29 0.38 -10.80
N ASP A 127 -5.89 -0.67 -11.53
CA ASP A 127 -6.56 -1.16 -12.72
C ASP A 127 -7.26 -2.47 -12.40
N ALA A 128 -8.29 -2.42 -11.55
CA ALA A 128 -9.13 -3.59 -11.32
C ALA A 128 -9.74 -4.02 -12.66
N PRO A 129 -9.69 -5.33 -13.02
CA PRO A 129 -10.40 -5.81 -14.19
C PRO A 129 -11.86 -5.37 -14.06
N VAL A 130 -12.46 -4.95 -15.17
CA VAL A 130 -13.92 -4.78 -15.22
C VAL A 130 -14.50 -6.08 -14.67
N PRO A 131 -15.32 -6.04 -13.60
CA PRO A 131 -15.91 -7.26 -13.07
C PRO A 131 -16.54 -8.00 -14.22
N PHE A 132 -16.37 -9.32 -14.29
CA PHE A 132 -16.88 -10.12 -15.39
C PHE A 132 -18.36 -9.77 -15.62
N SER A 133 -18.65 -9.00 -16.67
CA SER A 133 -20.01 -8.73 -17.11
C SER A 133 -20.42 -9.91 -17.98
N ASN A 134 -20.30 -11.14 -17.47
CA ASN A 134 -20.79 -12.32 -18.16
C ASN A 134 -21.85 -12.94 -17.24
N THR A 135 -23.10 -12.86 -17.67
CA THR A 135 -24.22 -13.47 -17.00
C THR A 135 -24.50 -14.79 -17.70
N ALA A 136 -24.76 -15.85 -16.93
CA ALA A 136 -25.15 -17.12 -17.54
C ALA A 136 -26.48 -16.95 -18.31
N PRO A 137 -26.66 -17.65 -19.46
CA PRO A 137 -27.94 -17.69 -20.14
C PRO A 137 -29.08 -18.15 -19.23
N VAL A 138 -30.26 -17.55 -19.41
CA VAL A 138 -31.46 -17.89 -18.65
C VAL A 138 -32.40 -18.66 -19.56
N ILE A 139 -32.92 -19.80 -19.06
CA ILE A 139 -33.96 -20.56 -19.75
C ILE A 139 -35.30 -19.87 -19.50
N ASP A 140 -35.95 -19.42 -20.57
CA ASP A 140 -37.26 -18.79 -20.48
C ASP A 140 -38.36 -19.85 -20.37
N TRP A 141 -38.26 -20.90 -21.18
CA TRP A 141 -39.20 -22.02 -21.17
C TRP A 141 -38.64 -23.27 -21.85
N LEU A 142 -39.26 -24.39 -21.50
CA LEU A 142 -39.09 -25.70 -22.12
C LEU A 142 -40.47 -26.33 -22.24
N THR A 143 -40.80 -26.86 -23.41
CA THR A 143 -42.05 -27.59 -23.65
C THR A 143 -41.78 -28.94 -24.31
N ALA A 144 -42.66 -29.88 -24.00
CA ALA A 144 -42.72 -31.20 -24.63
C ALA A 144 -44.14 -31.42 -25.14
N SER A 145 -44.28 -32.07 -26.30
CA SER A 145 -45.59 -32.35 -26.89
C SER A 145 -46.45 -33.33 -26.06
N ARG A 146 -45.83 -34.06 -25.13
CA ARG A 146 -46.45 -35.07 -24.24
C ARG A 146 -45.55 -35.37 -23.04
N ASN A 147 -46.13 -35.75 -21.90
CA ASN A 147 -45.41 -36.05 -20.66
C ASN A 147 -45.02 -37.53 -20.49
N GLU A 148 -45.55 -38.41 -21.34
CA GLU A 148 -45.23 -39.83 -21.38
C GLU A 148 -45.06 -40.25 -22.84
N VAL A 149 -44.14 -41.15 -23.15
CA VAL A 149 -43.91 -41.65 -24.52
C VAL A 149 -43.98 -43.17 -24.54
N GLU A 150 -44.70 -43.73 -25.51
CA GLU A 150 -44.75 -45.17 -25.72
C GLU A 150 -43.49 -45.64 -26.47
N PRO A 151 -43.08 -46.92 -26.32
CA PRO A 151 -41.95 -47.47 -27.07
C PRO A 151 -42.12 -47.28 -28.58
N GLY A 152 -41.12 -46.68 -29.23
CA GLY A 152 -41.14 -46.41 -30.67
C GLY A 152 -41.88 -45.14 -31.09
N ALA A 153 -42.57 -44.45 -30.17
CA ALA A 153 -43.18 -43.15 -30.46
C ALA A 153 -42.16 -42.00 -30.36
N SER A 154 -42.48 -40.87 -30.99
CA SER A 154 -41.68 -39.64 -30.93
C SER A 154 -42.31 -38.61 -29.97
N VAL A 155 -41.46 -37.75 -29.42
CA VAL A 155 -41.83 -36.55 -28.65
C VAL A 155 -41.13 -35.36 -29.26
N ALA A 156 -41.86 -34.25 -29.44
CA ALA A 156 -41.27 -32.99 -29.88
C ALA A 156 -40.92 -32.14 -28.66
N LEU A 157 -39.69 -31.61 -28.63
CA LEU A 157 -39.22 -30.68 -27.61
C LEU A 157 -38.98 -29.31 -28.25
N ALA A 158 -39.29 -28.25 -27.52
CA ALA A 158 -38.88 -26.90 -27.87
C ALA A 158 -38.42 -26.16 -26.61
N ALA A 159 -37.42 -25.29 -26.75
CA ALA A 159 -36.91 -24.47 -25.66
C ALA A 159 -36.57 -23.08 -26.18
N ALA A 160 -36.64 -22.09 -25.30
CA ALA A 160 -36.05 -20.78 -25.51
C ALA A 160 -35.20 -20.39 -24.30
N ALA A 161 -34.13 -19.66 -24.61
CA ALA A 161 -33.27 -19.04 -23.63
C ALA A 161 -32.82 -17.70 -24.19
N HIS A 162 -32.39 -16.81 -23.31
CA HIS A 162 -31.73 -15.57 -23.69
C HIS A 162 -30.42 -15.40 -22.93
N ASP A 163 -29.46 -14.76 -23.59
CA ASP A 163 -28.24 -14.26 -22.98
C ASP A 163 -28.40 -12.73 -22.83
N ALA A 164 -28.16 -12.22 -21.62
CA ALA A 164 -28.28 -10.79 -21.32
C ALA A 164 -27.12 -9.96 -21.89
N ASN A 165 -26.04 -10.61 -22.33
CA ASN A 165 -24.85 -9.99 -22.87
C ASN A 165 -24.97 -9.79 -24.40
N PRO A 166 -24.98 -8.53 -24.89
CA PRO A 166 -25.13 -8.24 -26.31
C PRO A 166 -24.02 -8.87 -27.15
N GLY A 167 -24.40 -9.56 -28.23
CA GLY A 167 -23.44 -10.17 -29.18
C GLY A 167 -23.03 -11.61 -28.84
N ASN A 168 -23.44 -12.16 -27.70
CA ASN A 168 -23.29 -13.58 -27.41
C ASN A 168 -24.27 -14.42 -28.24
N SER A 169 -23.80 -15.58 -28.73
CA SER A 169 -24.62 -16.56 -29.43
C SER A 169 -24.94 -17.75 -28.52
N LEU A 170 -26.20 -18.15 -28.48
CA LEU A 170 -26.63 -19.35 -27.75
C LEU A 170 -26.43 -20.61 -28.60
N THR A 171 -26.04 -21.69 -27.94
CA THR A 171 -25.99 -23.04 -28.54
C THR A 171 -26.83 -23.99 -27.68
N TYR A 172 -27.58 -24.87 -28.33
CA TYR A 172 -28.37 -25.91 -27.66
C TYR A 172 -27.76 -27.28 -27.96
N SER A 173 -27.66 -28.13 -26.94
CA SER A 173 -27.23 -29.52 -27.05
C SER A 173 -28.27 -30.45 -26.43
N TRP A 174 -28.61 -31.51 -27.15
CA TRP A 174 -29.50 -32.59 -26.69
C TRP A 174 -28.73 -33.90 -26.79
N TRP A 175 -28.74 -34.70 -25.73
CA TRP A 175 -28.04 -36.00 -25.65
C TRP A 175 -28.96 -37.07 -25.07
#